data_AF-A0A2I4FDG5-F1
#
_entry.id   AF-A0A2I4FDG5-F1
#
_cell.length_a   1.000
_cell.length_b   1.000
_cell.length_c   1.000
_cell.angle_alpha   90.00
_cell.angle_beta   90.00
_cell.angle_gamma   90.00
#
_symmetry.space_group_name_H-M   'P 1'
#
loop_
_entity.id
_entity.type
_entity.pdbx_description
1 polymer ?
#
loop_
_entity_poly.entity_id
_entity_poly.type
_entity_poly.pdbx_seq_one_letter_code
_entity_poly.pdbx_strand_id
1 'polypeptide(L)'
;MGTPASPNLDDYSAASTVITFDRPLPLLRGPIHAGPADDPTAGPYLLAFRDSRAWTSALQACKSKIVQQCESGARVGCALAASDKCKPPWWRAVIGRKPTDLRERELCEEREMQGCFVTAKEKCVGFARDKCATPFRDARIAVRERRVIPKDLGKLIYLASVLDRSTWVDLILLDQLNSRALAPTNYRASELLGSDPECFEVGGGGKIRNAALEAGPMQRN
;
A
#
# COMPACT_ATOMS: atom_id res chain seq x y z
N MET A 1 53.85 22.02 52.81
CA MET A 1 53.70 20.85 51.92
C MET A 1 52.25 20.77 51.50
N GLY A 2 51.94 21.11 50.25
CA GLY A 2 50.61 20.97 49.67
C GLY A 2 50.77 20.39 48.27
N THR A 3 50.36 19.13 48.12
CA THR A 3 50.43 18.38 46.87
C THR A 3 49.46 18.99 45.85
N PRO A 4 49.86 19.33 44.61
CA PRO A 4 48.91 19.75 43.61
C PRO A 4 48.15 18.52 43.11
N ALA A 5 46.82 18.56 43.21
CA ALA A 5 45.94 17.55 42.63
C ALA A 5 46.09 17.57 41.10
N SER A 6 46.30 16.40 40.51
CA SER A 6 46.36 16.22 39.05
C SER A 6 45.02 16.60 38.40
N PRO A 7 45.01 17.32 37.27
CA PRO A 7 43.78 17.59 36.55
C PRO A 7 43.31 16.29 35.90
N ASN A 8 42.10 15.85 36.21
CA ASN A 8 41.44 14.75 35.52
C ASN A 8 41.30 15.17 34.04
N LEU A 9 42.05 14.53 33.15
CA LEU A 9 42.23 14.93 31.75
C LEU A 9 41.17 14.39 30.79
N ASP A 10 40.23 13.59 31.28
CA ASP A 10 39.22 12.97 30.43
C ASP A 10 37.81 13.41 30.84
N ASP A 11 37.32 14.46 30.17
CA ASP A 11 35.95 14.94 30.30
C ASP A 11 35.01 14.02 29.49
N TYR A 12 34.62 12.91 30.12
CA TYR A 12 33.66 11.93 29.59
C TYR A 12 32.20 12.39 29.73
N SER A 13 31.95 13.68 29.88
CA SER A 13 30.60 14.22 29.96
C SER A 13 29.85 13.96 28.66
N ALA A 14 28.60 13.47 28.75
CA ALA A 14 27.76 13.25 27.58
C ALA A 14 27.58 14.52 26.73
N ALA A 15 27.76 15.71 27.31
CA ALA A 15 27.75 16.97 26.58
C ALA A 15 28.89 17.11 25.56
N SER A 16 30.02 16.42 25.71
CA SER A 16 31.16 16.49 24.78
C SER A 16 30.95 15.68 23.50
N THR A 17 30.00 14.74 23.51
CA THR A 17 29.65 13.89 22.36
C THR A 17 28.31 14.23 21.72
N VAL A 18 27.54 15.16 22.31
CA VAL A 18 26.25 15.59 21.78
C VAL A 18 26.44 16.60 20.66
N ILE A 19 26.17 16.17 19.43
CA ILE A 19 26.07 17.06 18.27
C ILE A 19 24.70 17.72 18.30
N THR A 20 24.65 18.99 18.71
CA THR A 20 23.43 19.80 18.63
C THR A 20 23.19 20.24 17.19
N PHE A 21 21.97 20.02 16.69
CA PHE A 21 21.55 20.64 15.44
C PHE A 21 20.91 21.99 15.76
N ASP A 22 21.39 23.06 15.13
CA ASP A 22 20.88 24.42 15.31
C ASP A 22 19.39 24.56 14.96
N ARG A 23 18.87 23.64 14.13
CA ARG A 23 17.47 23.54 13.74
C ARG A 23 17.08 22.07 13.63
N PRO A 24 15.83 21.69 13.93
CA PRO A 24 15.36 20.34 13.68
C PRO A 24 15.55 20.03 12.19
N LEU A 25 16.36 19.01 11.89
CA LEU A 25 16.48 18.51 10.52
C LEU A 25 15.09 18.03 10.08
N PRO A 26 14.54 18.54 8.97
CA PRO A 26 13.25 18.08 8.49
C PRO A 26 13.34 16.58 8.21
N LEU A 27 12.29 15.84 8.57
CA LEU A 27 12.21 14.42 8.29
C LEU A 27 12.48 14.20 6.80
N LEU A 28 13.40 13.29 6.48
CA LEU A 28 13.76 12.93 5.10
C LEU A 28 12.53 12.50 4.26
N ARG A 29 11.44 12.10 4.94
CA ARG A 29 10.11 11.91 4.39
C ARG A 29 9.07 12.40 5.39
N GLY A 30 8.40 13.49 5.07
CA GLY A 30 7.21 13.94 5.79
C GLY A 30 5.94 13.27 5.24
N PRO A 31 4.85 13.27 6.02
CA PRO A 31 3.55 12.90 5.50
C PRO A 31 3.14 13.85 4.35
N ILE A 32 2.47 13.32 3.34
CA ILE A 32 1.99 14.13 2.21
C ILE A 32 0.71 14.84 2.63
N HIS A 33 0.70 16.16 2.53
CA HIS A 33 -0.47 16.97 2.85
C HIS A 33 -1.58 16.82 1.80
N ALA A 34 -2.83 16.83 2.27
CA ALA A 34 -4.00 16.92 1.41
C ALA A 34 -4.02 18.28 0.69
N GLY A 35 -4.34 18.26 -0.61
CA GLY A 35 -4.51 19.48 -1.40
C GLY A 35 -5.96 19.97 -1.42
N PRO A 36 -6.24 21.16 -2.01
CA PRO A 36 -7.59 21.70 -2.10
C PRO A 36 -8.59 20.83 -2.89
N ALA A 37 -8.09 19.93 -3.74
CA ALA A 37 -8.90 18.99 -4.51
C ALA A 37 -9.18 17.67 -3.78
N ASP A 38 -8.60 17.48 -2.59
CA ASP A 38 -8.80 16.29 -1.77
C ASP A 38 -9.94 16.50 -0.78
N ASP A 39 -10.55 15.38 -0.35
CA ASP A 39 -11.64 15.40 0.60
C ASP A 39 -11.16 15.94 1.96
N PRO A 40 -11.69 17.08 2.44
CA PRO A 40 -11.26 17.66 3.70
C PRO A 40 -11.61 16.79 4.92
N THR A 41 -12.58 15.87 4.79
CA THR A 41 -12.99 14.98 5.88
C THR A 41 -12.03 13.80 6.11
N ALA A 42 -11.19 13.48 5.12
CA ALA A 42 -10.19 12.41 5.20
C ALA A 42 -8.97 12.78 6.07
N GLY A 43 -8.88 14.05 6.48
CA GLY A 43 -7.82 14.58 7.32
C GLY A 43 -6.70 15.28 6.54
N PRO A 44 -5.70 15.82 7.25
CA PRO A 44 -4.69 16.69 6.66
C PRO A 44 -3.63 15.96 5.83
N TYR A 45 -3.63 14.62 5.84
CA TYR A 45 -2.58 13.80 5.24
C TYR A 45 -3.16 12.70 4.35
N LEU A 46 -2.44 12.40 3.27
CA LEU A 46 -2.81 11.40 2.28
C LEU A 46 -1.95 10.15 2.37
N LEU A 47 -2.56 9.00 2.05
CA LEU A 47 -1.82 7.78 1.78
C LEU A 47 -1.07 7.92 0.45
N ALA A 48 0.23 7.64 0.44
CA ALA A 48 1.05 7.81 -0.74
C ALA A 48 2.12 6.73 -0.90
N PHE A 49 2.44 6.43 -2.15
CA PHE A 49 3.37 5.39 -2.56
C PHE A 49 4.41 5.94 -3.55
N ARG A 50 5.65 5.47 -3.39
CA ARG A 50 6.79 5.89 -4.22
C ARG A 50 6.70 5.45 -5.68
N ASP A 51 5.93 4.41 -5.97
CA ASP A 51 5.76 3.81 -7.29
C ASP A 51 4.53 2.87 -7.28
N SER A 52 4.06 2.48 -8.47
CA SER A 52 2.91 1.59 -8.63
C SER A 52 3.14 0.21 -8.01
N ARG A 53 4.38 -0.30 -8.00
CA ARG A 53 4.69 -1.62 -7.42
C ARG A 53 4.49 -1.61 -5.90
N ALA A 54 4.94 -0.55 -5.23
CA ALA A 54 4.74 -0.36 -3.80
C ALA A 54 3.25 -0.24 -3.45
N TRP A 55 2.48 0.48 -4.27
CA TRP A 55 1.03 0.57 -4.13
C TRP A 55 0.35 -0.81 -4.26
N THR A 56 0.64 -1.57 -5.33
CA THR A 56 0.03 -2.89 -5.56
C THR A 56 0.41 -3.86 -4.44
N SER A 57 1.67 -3.87 -4.03
CA SER A 57 2.14 -4.73 -2.92
C SER A 57 1.42 -4.40 -1.62
N ALA A 58 1.23 -3.12 -1.31
CA ALA A 58 0.52 -2.69 -0.12
C ALA A 58 -0.98 -3.00 -0.18
N LEU A 59 -1.62 -2.88 -1.35
CA LEU A 59 -3.01 -3.25 -1.56
C LEU A 59 -3.23 -4.75 -1.30
N GLN A 60 -2.35 -5.60 -1.85
CA GLN A 60 -2.42 -7.05 -1.63
C GLN A 60 -2.17 -7.41 -0.17
N ALA A 61 -1.20 -6.76 0.48
CA ALA A 61 -0.96 -6.95 1.91
C ALA A 61 -2.16 -6.51 2.77
N CYS A 62 -2.80 -5.37 2.45
CA CYS A 62 -4.03 -4.91 3.10
C CYS A 62 -5.13 -5.97 2.99
N LYS A 63 -5.44 -6.39 1.75
CA LYS A 63 -6.49 -7.39 1.48
C LYS A 63 -6.21 -8.68 2.23
N SER A 64 -4.99 -9.21 2.10
CA SER A 64 -4.59 -10.46 2.76
C SER A 64 -4.72 -10.38 4.29
N LYS A 65 -4.27 -9.28 4.90
CA LYS A 65 -4.34 -9.11 6.35
C LYS A 65 -5.78 -9.02 6.86
N ILE A 66 -6.64 -8.30 6.14
CA ILE A 66 -8.06 -8.23 6.50
C ILE A 66 -8.74 -9.59 6.36
N VAL A 67 -8.46 -10.34 5.28
CA VAL A 67 -8.98 -11.69 5.10
C VAL A 67 -8.53 -12.59 6.26
N GLN A 68 -7.24 -12.60 6.60
CA GLN A 68 -6.72 -13.42 7.69
C GLN A 68 -7.37 -13.12 9.05
N GLN A 69 -7.54 -11.84 9.38
CA GLN A 69 -8.20 -11.44 10.62
C GLN A 69 -9.69 -11.78 10.61
N CYS A 70 -10.37 -11.55 9.50
CA CYS A 70 -11.77 -11.89 9.32
C CYS A 70 -12.00 -13.40 9.44
N GLU A 71 -11.18 -14.23 8.77
CA GLU A 71 -11.28 -15.69 8.85
C GLU A 71 -11.01 -16.20 10.27
N SER A 72 -10.07 -15.59 10.99
CA SER A 72 -9.80 -15.94 12.39
C SER A 72 -11.02 -15.65 13.28
N GLY A 73 -11.66 -14.50 13.11
CA GLY A 73 -12.90 -14.16 13.81
C GLY A 73 -14.08 -15.05 13.38
N ALA A 74 -14.21 -15.33 12.10
CA ALA A 74 -15.23 -16.20 11.54
C ALA A 74 -15.13 -17.64 12.06
N ARG A 75 -13.91 -18.15 12.25
CA ARG A 75 -13.72 -19.49 12.84
C ARG A 75 -14.33 -19.59 14.23
N VAL A 76 -14.09 -18.59 15.07
CA VAL A 76 -14.68 -18.54 16.43
C VAL A 76 -16.19 -18.33 16.35
N GLY A 77 -16.65 -17.38 15.54
CA GLY A 77 -18.09 -17.09 15.39
C GLY A 77 -18.88 -18.29 14.86
N CYS A 78 -18.35 -19.01 13.87
CA CYS A 78 -18.98 -20.21 13.32
C CYS A 78 -18.98 -21.38 14.31
N ALA A 79 -17.93 -21.53 15.13
CA ALA A 79 -17.92 -22.55 16.18
C ALA A 79 -19.01 -22.28 17.24
N LEU A 80 -19.18 -21.02 17.66
CA LEU A 80 -20.24 -20.63 18.58
C LEU A 80 -21.64 -20.85 17.96
N ALA A 81 -21.83 -20.42 16.71
CA ALA A 81 -23.09 -20.60 15.99
C ALA A 81 -23.44 -22.09 15.78
N ALA A 82 -22.45 -22.93 15.49
CA ALA A 82 -22.61 -24.37 15.36
C ALA A 82 -23.04 -24.99 16.70
N SER A 83 -22.34 -24.66 17.80
CA SER A 83 -22.71 -25.11 19.15
C SER A 83 -24.13 -24.67 19.52
N ASP A 84 -24.50 -23.43 19.21
CA ASP A 84 -25.84 -22.91 19.52
C ASP A 84 -26.96 -23.58 18.69
N LYS A 85 -26.67 -23.99 17.46
CA LYS A 85 -27.61 -24.75 16.62
C LYS A 85 -27.74 -26.20 17.03
N CYS A 86 -26.64 -26.83 17.46
CA CYS A 86 -26.57 -28.26 17.74
C CYS A 86 -26.86 -28.62 19.21
N LYS A 87 -26.98 -27.62 20.11
CA LYS A 87 -27.34 -27.88 21.50
C LYS A 87 -28.75 -28.47 21.63
N PRO A 88 -28.94 -29.47 22.49
CA PRO A 88 -30.27 -29.98 22.78
C PRO A 88 -31.10 -28.93 23.53
N PRO A 89 -32.44 -28.97 23.42
CA PRO A 89 -33.30 -28.14 24.24
C PRO A 89 -33.04 -28.37 25.73
N TRP A 90 -33.04 -27.28 26.50
CA TRP A 90 -32.73 -27.29 27.94
C TRP A 90 -33.60 -28.26 28.74
N TRP A 91 -34.87 -28.44 28.34
CA TRP A 91 -35.80 -29.35 29.02
C TRP A 91 -35.37 -30.82 28.94
N ARG A 92 -34.57 -31.23 27.94
CA ARG A 92 -34.07 -32.62 27.86
C ARG A 92 -33.13 -32.97 29.02
N ALA A 93 -32.39 -32.00 29.53
CA ALA A 93 -31.54 -32.19 30.71
C ALA A 93 -32.36 -32.34 32.01
N VAL A 94 -33.58 -31.80 32.04
CA VAL A 94 -34.46 -31.83 33.23
C VAL A 94 -35.21 -33.16 33.35
N ILE A 95 -35.56 -33.80 32.23
CA ILE A 95 -36.37 -35.04 32.23
C ILE A 95 -35.52 -36.29 32.55
N GLY A 96 -34.22 -36.14 32.85
CA GLY A 96 -33.36 -37.26 33.25
C GLY A 96 -33.21 -38.35 32.19
N ARG A 97 -33.55 -38.07 30.92
CA ARG A 97 -33.24 -38.97 29.81
C ARG A 97 -31.72 -39.03 29.64
N LYS A 98 -31.23 -40.19 29.20
CA LYS A 98 -29.80 -40.48 28.98
C LYS A 98 -29.08 -39.27 28.35
N PRO A 99 -27.82 -39.01 28.72
CA PRO A 99 -27.04 -37.92 28.16
C PRO A 99 -27.17 -37.94 26.65
N THR A 100 -27.47 -36.78 26.05
CA THR A 100 -27.50 -36.63 24.60
C THR A 100 -26.25 -37.23 24.00
N ASP A 101 -26.40 -37.98 22.91
CA ASP A 101 -25.26 -38.59 22.25
C ASP A 101 -24.27 -37.50 21.85
N LEU A 102 -23.15 -37.45 22.58
CA LEU A 102 -22.09 -36.48 22.36
C LEU A 102 -21.53 -36.64 20.95
N ARG A 103 -21.56 -37.86 20.40
CA ARG A 103 -21.11 -38.12 19.03
C ARG A 103 -22.03 -37.46 18.00
N GLU A 104 -23.35 -37.57 18.15
CA GLU A 104 -24.30 -36.91 17.26
C GLU A 104 -24.14 -35.39 17.30
N ARG A 105 -23.89 -34.84 18.49
CA ARG A 105 -23.66 -33.41 18.66
C ARG A 105 -22.36 -32.96 17.98
N GLU A 106 -21.26 -33.68 18.16
CA GLU A 106 -19.99 -33.40 17.48
C GLU A 106 -20.15 -33.40 15.95
N LEU A 107 -20.85 -34.40 15.39
CA LEU A 107 -21.11 -34.50 13.95
C LEU A 107 -21.98 -33.34 13.42
N CYS A 108 -22.96 -32.90 14.22
CA CYS A 108 -23.75 -31.71 13.90
C CYS A 108 -22.87 -30.45 13.91
N GLU A 109 -22.08 -30.25 14.96
CA GLU A 109 -21.24 -29.08 15.14
C GLU A 109 -20.18 -28.98 14.03
N GLU A 110 -19.56 -30.10 13.65
CA GLU A 110 -18.60 -30.15 12.55
C GLU A 110 -19.25 -29.74 11.22
N ARG A 111 -20.43 -30.27 10.90
CA ARG A 111 -21.17 -29.93 9.67
C ARG A 111 -21.59 -28.47 9.64
N GLU A 112 -22.17 -27.97 10.73
CA GLU A 112 -22.63 -26.58 10.82
C GLU A 112 -21.44 -25.60 10.78
N MET A 113 -20.33 -25.94 11.43
CA MET A 113 -19.11 -25.14 11.41
C MET A 113 -18.52 -25.08 10.00
N GLN A 114 -18.37 -26.22 9.32
CA GLN A 114 -17.86 -26.27 7.96
C GLN A 114 -18.72 -25.44 7.00
N GLY A 115 -20.05 -25.61 7.04
CA GLY A 115 -20.98 -24.85 6.20
C GLY A 115 -20.89 -23.35 6.46
N CYS A 116 -20.91 -22.93 7.73
CA CYS A 116 -20.76 -21.53 8.11
C CYS A 116 -19.41 -20.95 7.64
N PHE A 117 -18.32 -21.70 7.82
CA PHE A 117 -16.97 -21.19 7.58
C PHE A 117 -16.67 -21.00 6.09
N VAL A 118 -17.19 -21.87 5.21
CA VAL A 118 -17.07 -21.70 3.75
C VAL A 118 -17.73 -20.38 3.30
N THR A 119 -18.97 -20.13 3.72
CA THR A 119 -19.66 -18.87 3.41
C THR A 119 -18.95 -17.66 4.03
N ALA A 120 -18.38 -17.82 5.23
CA ALA A 120 -17.68 -16.73 5.88
C ALA A 120 -16.39 -16.33 5.15
N LYS A 121 -15.64 -17.29 4.56
CA LYS A 121 -14.44 -17.00 3.76
C LYS A 121 -14.74 -16.08 2.57
N GLU A 122 -15.80 -16.37 1.82
CA GLU A 122 -16.23 -15.54 0.69
C GLU A 122 -16.59 -14.12 1.15
N LYS A 123 -17.33 -14.01 2.26
CA LYS A 123 -17.67 -12.71 2.87
C LYS A 123 -16.43 -11.96 3.34
N CYS A 124 -15.42 -12.66 3.87
CA CYS A 124 -14.16 -12.04 4.28
C CYS A 124 -13.38 -11.46 3.10
N VAL A 125 -13.39 -12.13 1.94
CA VAL A 125 -12.79 -11.60 0.70
C VAL A 125 -13.54 -10.35 0.24
N GLY A 126 -14.88 -10.38 0.20
CA GLY A 126 -15.69 -9.21 -0.15
C GLY A 126 -15.42 -8.03 0.80
N PHE A 127 -15.43 -8.29 2.11
CA PHE A 127 -15.14 -7.28 3.13
C PHE A 127 -13.74 -6.67 2.95
N ALA A 128 -12.73 -7.47 2.65
CA ALA A 128 -11.38 -6.98 2.40
C ALA A 128 -11.29 -6.10 1.15
N ARG A 129 -12.00 -6.47 0.08
CA ARG A 129 -12.10 -5.66 -1.14
C ARG A 129 -12.73 -4.29 -0.82
N ASP A 130 -13.87 -4.28 -0.14
CA ASP A 130 -14.59 -3.05 0.19
C ASP A 130 -13.77 -2.12 1.11
N LYS A 131 -13.10 -2.70 2.11
CA LYS A 131 -12.29 -1.91 3.06
C LYS A 131 -11.02 -1.34 2.45
N CYS A 132 -10.36 -2.06 1.53
CA CYS A 132 -9.16 -1.53 0.88
C CYS A 132 -9.50 -0.66 -0.34
N ALA A 133 -10.72 -0.67 -0.89
CA ALA A 133 -11.08 0.03 -2.13
C ALA A 133 -10.83 1.55 -2.06
N THR A 134 -11.61 2.27 -1.26
CA THR A 134 -11.54 3.74 -1.17
C THR A 134 -10.15 4.27 -0.79
N PRO A 135 -9.49 3.76 0.28
CA PRO A 135 -8.18 4.29 0.69
C PRO A 135 -7.09 4.11 -0.37
N PHE A 136 -7.09 2.98 -1.11
CA PHE A 136 -6.08 2.73 -2.14
C PHE A 136 -6.43 3.36 -3.48
N ARG A 137 -7.71 3.51 -3.79
CA ARG A 137 -8.18 4.29 -4.95
C ARG A 137 -7.73 5.74 -4.83
N ASP A 138 -7.88 6.33 -3.64
CA ASP A 138 -7.59 7.74 -3.40
C ASP A 138 -6.12 7.99 -3.02
N ALA A 139 -5.32 6.93 -2.88
CA ALA A 139 -3.89 7.04 -2.61
C ALA A 139 -3.10 7.68 -3.76
N ARG A 140 -2.06 8.43 -3.40
CA ARG A 140 -1.15 9.08 -4.34
C ARG A 140 -0.03 8.13 -4.78
N ILE A 141 0.19 8.00 -6.07
CA ILE A 141 1.29 7.22 -6.63
C ILE A 141 2.23 8.19 -7.34
N ALA A 142 3.50 8.20 -6.93
CA ALA A 142 4.51 8.96 -7.66
C ALA A 142 4.81 8.27 -9.00
N VAL A 143 4.71 9.04 -10.08
CA VAL A 143 5.05 8.62 -11.43
C VAL A 143 6.32 9.35 -11.82
N ARG A 144 7.36 8.58 -12.15
CA ARG A 144 8.52 9.14 -12.83
C ARG A 144 8.14 9.30 -14.29
N GLU A 145 7.66 10.49 -14.66
CA GLU A 145 7.54 10.84 -16.07
C GLU A 145 8.95 10.74 -16.70
N ARG A 146 9.18 9.75 -17.55
CA ARG A 146 10.22 9.88 -18.58
C ARG A 146 9.64 10.70 -19.72
N ARG A 147 9.34 11.98 -19.48
CA ARG A 147 9.11 12.90 -20.60
C ARG A 147 10.46 13.15 -21.23
N VAL A 148 10.72 12.52 -22.36
CA VAL A 148 11.71 13.07 -23.28
C VAL A 148 11.11 14.38 -23.77
N ILE A 149 11.65 15.50 -23.29
CA ILE A 149 11.22 16.83 -23.72
C ILE A 149 11.39 16.86 -25.25
N PRO A 150 10.40 17.27 -26.06
CA PRO A 150 10.52 17.24 -27.53
C PRO A 150 11.74 18.00 -28.06
N LYS A 151 12.15 19.07 -27.34
CA LYS A 151 13.40 19.81 -27.61
C LYS A 151 14.65 18.98 -27.36
N ASP A 152 14.62 18.09 -26.37
CA ASP A 152 15.72 17.17 -26.06
C ASP A 152 15.68 15.93 -26.96
N LEU A 153 14.49 15.52 -27.45
CA LEU A 153 14.34 14.51 -28.50
C LEU A 153 14.95 14.99 -29.82
N GLY A 154 14.71 16.25 -30.21
CA GLY A 154 15.33 16.86 -31.38
C GLY A 154 16.86 16.90 -31.28
N LYS A 155 17.40 17.20 -30.09
CA LYS A 155 18.84 17.17 -29.83
C LYS A 155 19.42 15.75 -29.81
N LEU A 156 18.70 14.78 -29.27
CA LEU A 156 19.07 13.35 -29.26
C LEU A 156 19.06 12.76 -30.67
N ILE A 157 18.05 13.10 -31.48
CA ILE A 157 17.95 12.69 -32.88
C ILE A 157 19.08 13.32 -33.69
N TYR A 158 19.35 14.62 -33.49
CA TYR A 158 20.46 15.32 -34.13
C TYR A 158 21.82 14.73 -33.73
N LEU A 159 22.07 14.46 -32.44
CA LEU A 159 23.28 13.77 -32.00
C LEU A 159 23.41 12.38 -32.63
N ALA A 160 22.33 11.59 -32.63
CA ALA A 160 22.33 10.24 -33.20
C ALA A 160 22.51 10.21 -34.72
N SER A 161 22.22 11.32 -35.42
CA SER A 161 22.43 11.45 -36.86
C SER A 161 23.74 12.14 -37.24
N VAL A 162 24.40 12.81 -36.29
CA VAL A 162 25.71 13.48 -36.49
C VAL A 162 26.88 12.63 -35.99
N LEU A 163 26.67 11.69 -35.05
CA LEU A 163 27.75 10.86 -34.52
C LEU A 163 28.03 9.64 -35.41
N ASP A 164 28.96 9.82 -36.35
CA ASP A 164 29.77 8.71 -36.83
C ASP A 164 30.82 8.33 -35.78
N ARG A 165 31.28 7.09 -35.91
CA ARG A 165 31.86 6.14 -34.96
C ARG A 165 33.17 6.53 -34.25
N SER A 166 33.32 7.72 -33.69
CA SER A 166 34.50 8.02 -32.84
C SER A 166 34.35 9.27 -31.98
N THR A 167 33.97 9.12 -30.71
CA THR A 167 34.74 9.66 -29.55
C THR A 167 34.03 9.36 -28.23
N TRP A 168 34.78 8.79 -27.28
CA TRP A 168 34.33 8.42 -25.93
C TRP A 168 34.01 9.61 -25.00
N VAL A 169 34.10 10.85 -25.51
CA VAL A 169 33.94 12.09 -24.72
C VAL A 169 32.46 12.46 -24.50
N ASP A 170 31.55 11.95 -25.34
CA ASP A 170 30.12 12.32 -25.31
C ASP A 170 29.26 11.58 -24.27
N LEU A 171 29.79 10.54 -23.62
CA LEU A 171 29.06 9.82 -22.57
C LEU A 171 28.86 10.67 -21.30
N ILE A 172 29.76 11.61 -21.01
CA ILE A 172 29.68 12.49 -19.83
C ILE A 172 28.57 13.55 -20.02
N LEU A 173 28.36 14.01 -21.25
CA LEU A 173 27.33 15.02 -21.56
C LEU A 173 25.92 14.43 -21.58
N LEU A 174 25.77 13.17 -21.99
CA LEU A 174 24.50 12.42 -21.88
C LEU A 174 24.11 12.20 -20.40
N ASP A 175 25.08 11.92 -19.52
CA ASP A 175 24.84 11.76 -18.08
C ASP A 175 24.41 13.08 -17.42
N GLN A 176 24.94 14.22 -17.88
CA GLN A 176 24.50 15.56 -17.47
C GLN A 176 23.10 15.94 -17.96
N LEU A 177 22.62 15.38 -19.08
CA LEU A 177 21.24 15.55 -19.54
C LEU A 177 20.26 14.60 -18.83
N ASN A 178 20.72 13.42 -18.43
CA ASN A 178 19.94 12.43 -17.68
C ASN A 178 19.75 12.82 -16.20
N SER A 179 20.56 13.76 -15.69
CA SER A 179 20.55 14.21 -14.28
C SER A 179 19.63 15.42 -14.00
N ARG A 180 18.95 15.98 -15.00
CA ARG A 180 17.77 16.82 -14.75
C ARG A 180 16.60 15.93 -14.36
N ALA A 181 16.60 15.49 -13.11
CA ALA A 181 15.50 14.75 -12.51
C ALA A 181 14.21 15.56 -12.66
N LEU A 182 13.37 15.14 -13.62
CA LEU A 182 11.99 15.62 -13.75
C LEU A 182 11.32 15.47 -12.38
N ALA A 183 10.71 16.55 -11.90
CA ALA A 183 10.00 16.53 -10.63
C ALA A 183 8.99 15.37 -10.66
N PRO A 184 9.02 14.43 -9.70
CA PRO A 184 8.07 13.33 -9.68
C PRO A 184 6.65 13.92 -9.56
N THR A 185 5.82 13.70 -10.56
CA THR A 185 4.40 14.01 -10.49
C THR A 185 3.70 12.93 -9.67
N ASN A 186 2.67 13.31 -8.91
CA ASN A 186 1.84 12.36 -8.19
C ASN A 186 0.43 12.36 -8.81
N TYR A 187 -0.16 11.17 -8.90
CA TYR A 187 -1.51 10.98 -9.41
C TYR A 187 -2.31 10.15 -8.42
N ARG A 188 -3.62 10.34 -8.40
CA ARG A 188 -4.51 9.44 -7.67
C ARG A 188 -4.53 8.07 -8.37
N ALA A 189 -4.62 6.98 -7.62
CA ALA A 189 -4.65 5.66 -8.25
C ALA A 189 -5.83 5.49 -9.23
N SER A 190 -7.00 6.08 -8.92
CA SER A 190 -8.15 6.10 -9.85
C SER A 190 -7.87 6.81 -11.17
N GLU A 191 -7.01 7.84 -11.17
CA GLU A 191 -6.65 8.57 -12.40
C GLU A 191 -5.75 7.72 -13.30
N LEU A 192 -4.95 6.82 -12.72
CA LEU A 192 -4.03 5.95 -13.46
C LEU A 192 -4.66 4.63 -13.91
N LEU A 193 -5.55 4.07 -13.11
CA LEU A 193 -6.07 2.70 -13.26
C LEU A 193 -7.55 2.64 -13.66
N GLY A 194 -8.24 3.79 -13.68
CA GLY A 194 -9.69 3.88 -13.86
C GLY A 194 -10.46 3.71 -12.55
N SER A 195 -11.77 3.97 -12.62
CA SER A 195 -12.68 3.96 -11.46
C SER A 195 -13.25 2.59 -11.11
N ASP A 196 -12.97 1.55 -11.92
CA ASP A 196 -13.63 0.25 -11.77
C ASP A 196 -13.10 -0.54 -10.57
N PRO A 197 -13.97 -0.96 -9.63
CA PRO A 197 -13.58 -1.79 -8.49
C PRO A 197 -13.07 -3.18 -8.91
N GLU A 198 -13.36 -3.63 -10.13
CA GLU A 198 -12.84 -4.87 -10.72
C GLU A 198 -11.44 -4.73 -11.32
N CYS A 199 -10.99 -3.52 -11.69
CA CYS A 199 -9.62 -3.30 -12.17
C CYS A 199 -8.54 -3.47 -11.08
N PHE A 200 -8.94 -3.62 -9.82
CA PHE A 200 -8.05 -3.89 -8.69
C PHE A 200 -7.74 -5.39 -8.49
N GLU A 201 -8.24 -6.25 -9.38
CA GLU A 201 -7.80 -7.64 -9.53
C GLU A 201 -6.56 -7.66 -10.45
N VAL A 202 -5.37 -7.47 -9.87
CA VAL A 202 -4.12 -7.76 -10.60
C VAL A 202 -3.94 -9.28 -10.63
N GLY A 203 -4.74 -9.94 -11.48
CA GLY A 203 -4.36 -11.21 -12.08
C GLY A 203 -3.14 -10.97 -12.97
N GLY A 204 -2.11 -11.79 -12.81
CA GLY A 204 -0.82 -11.63 -13.48
C GLY A 204 -0.96 -11.47 -15.00
N GLY A 205 -0.37 -10.40 -15.54
CA GLY A 205 -0.20 -10.19 -16.97
C GLY A 205 -1.28 -9.30 -17.62
N GLY A 206 -1.14 -7.97 -17.50
CA GLY A 206 -2.02 -7.03 -18.19
C GLY A 206 -1.30 -5.71 -18.49
N LYS A 207 -1.10 -5.42 -19.77
CA LYS A 207 -0.49 -4.22 -20.35
C LYS A 207 -1.06 -2.93 -19.74
N ILE A 208 -0.17 -2.05 -19.29
CA ILE A 208 -0.48 -0.63 -19.04
C ILE A 208 -0.99 -0.06 -20.38
N ARG A 209 -2.29 0.24 -20.47
CA ARG A 209 -2.83 0.99 -21.61
C ARG A 209 -2.41 2.45 -21.41
N ASN A 210 -1.64 2.98 -22.36
CA ASN A 210 -1.37 4.41 -22.44
C ASN A 210 -2.68 5.13 -22.76
N ALA A 211 -3.38 5.64 -21.74
CA ALA A 211 -4.49 6.56 -21.91
C ALA A 211 -3.95 7.98 -22.15
N ALA A 212 -3.29 8.19 -23.29
CA ALA A 212 -2.86 9.50 -23.74
C ALA A 212 -2.67 9.51 -25.26
N LEU A 213 -3.69 9.12 -26.03
CA LEU A 213 -3.70 9.40 -27.47
C LEU A 213 -5.08 9.31 -28.14
N GLU A 214 -6.16 9.82 -27.53
CA GLU A 214 -7.39 10.13 -28.30
C GLU A 214 -8.02 11.42 -27.79
N ALA A 215 -7.43 12.55 -28.19
CA ALA A 215 -8.15 13.81 -28.29
C ALA A 215 -8.23 14.17 -29.78
N GLY A 216 -9.38 13.86 -30.38
CA GLY A 216 -9.73 14.33 -31.73
C GLY A 216 -9.88 15.85 -31.77
N PRO A 217 -9.79 16.47 -32.96
CA PRO A 217 -9.66 17.92 -33.10
C PRO A 217 -10.95 18.66 -32.74
N MET A 218 -10.78 19.68 -31.90
CA MET A 218 -11.80 20.66 -31.54
C MET A 218 -12.21 21.46 -32.78
N GLN A 219 -13.48 21.35 -33.18
CA GLN A 219 -14.06 22.18 -34.23
C GLN A 219 -14.12 23.64 -33.79
N ARG A 220 -13.77 24.51 -34.74
CA ARG A 220 -13.76 25.95 -34.67
C ARG A 220 -15.12 26.46 -35.16
N ASN A 221 -15.80 27.28 -34.36
CA ASN A 221 -16.79 28.26 -34.82
C ASN A 221 -16.34 29.63 -34.33
#